data_AF-A0A426YU24-F1
#
_entry.id   AF-A0A426YU24-F1
#
_cell.length_a   1.000
_cell.length_b   1.000
_cell.length_c   1.000
_cell.angle_alpha   90.00
_cell.angle_beta   90.00
_cell.angle_gamma   90.00
#
_symmetry.space_group_name_H-M   'P 1'
#
loop_
_entity.id
_entity.type
_entity.pdbx_description
1 polymer ?
#
loop_
_entity_poly.entity_id
_entity_poly.type
_entity_poly.pdbx_seq_one_letter_code
_entity_poly.pdbx_strand_id
1 'polypeptide(L)'
;MESASYLNQGLARDLPGICCFVWLQNAVFMAEQLRIDVVDAVISALNDAGYNNKTALEVMIQSTDSSVLVKFKQLTKYKLVYKIDEVVGDAIASSIKDIDAFADAVALPKESIYAVNNLFTTEITGLVPKLQAAGLDVYAYVLQNEFVSQPWDFLSDATVEINAYVAGAEVDGIITQFPGTASRYKRNSCAKLQSKKPNYMLPIEAGGLLPLMAPVAQPPALAPMPVLNATDVVEPPFPHVTTPKSSGGAEAPPPTAPPKAPSSGQRQIASLFLALPLVMLSVVHLLV
;
A
#
# COMPACT_ATOMS: atom_id res chain seq x y z
N MET A 1 4.85 -1.03 20.81
CA MET A 1 3.90 -0.72 21.91
C MET A 1 2.65 0.01 21.40
N GLU A 2 2.75 0.84 20.35
CA GLU A 2 1.58 1.52 19.77
C GLU A 2 0.69 0.60 18.90
N SER A 3 1.28 -0.32 18.14
CA SER A 3 0.56 -1.21 17.21
C SER A 3 -0.53 -2.07 17.87
N ALA A 4 -0.24 -2.65 19.05
CA ALA A 4 -1.20 -3.45 19.80
C ALA A 4 -2.43 -2.63 20.26
N SER A 5 -2.27 -1.34 20.56
CA SER A 5 -3.38 -0.45 20.94
C SER A 5 -4.37 -0.26 19.78
N TYR A 6 -3.86 -0.06 18.56
CA TYR A 6 -4.70 0.11 17.37
C TYR A 6 -5.40 -1.20 16.96
N LEU A 7 -4.70 -2.34 17.04
CA LEU A 7 -5.28 -3.65 16.74
C LEU A 7 -6.45 -3.98 17.67
N ASN A 8 -6.33 -3.67 18.95
CA ASN A 8 -7.38 -3.90 19.95
C ASN A 8 -8.60 -2.97 19.77
N GLN A 9 -8.41 -1.75 19.28
CA GLN A 9 -9.53 -0.84 18.96
C GLN A 9 -10.39 -1.37 17.81
N GLY A 10 -9.79 -2.03 16.81
CA GLY A 10 -10.52 -2.66 15.70
C GLY A 10 -11.45 -3.78 16.17
N LEU A 11 -10.94 -4.66 17.03
CA LEU A 11 -11.70 -5.79 17.59
C LEU A 11 -12.82 -5.36 18.53
N ALA A 12 -12.61 -4.29 19.30
CA ALA A 12 -13.58 -3.79 20.26
C ALA A 12 -14.85 -3.24 19.61
N ARG A 13 -14.81 -2.95 18.30
CA ARG A 13 -15.93 -2.33 17.59
C ARG A 13 -16.89 -3.32 16.95
N ASP A 14 -16.54 -4.60 16.74
CA ASP A 14 -17.40 -5.70 16.24
C ASP A 14 -18.52 -5.25 15.26
N LEU A 15 -18.18 -4.32 14.35
CA LEU A 15 -19.11 -3.75 13.38
C LEU A 15 -19.05 -4.60 12.11
N PRO A 16 -20.18 -5.04 11.55
CA PRO A 16 -20.20 -5.81 10.32
C PRO A 16 -19.56 -5.00 9.17
N GLY A 17 -18.55 -5.58 8.52
CA GLY A 17 -17.83 -4.96 7.39
C GLY A 17 -16.55 -4.18 7.75
N ILE A 18 -16.03 -4.29 8.98
CA ILE A 18 -14.69 -3.76 9.32
C ILE A 18 -13.61 -4.81 9.02
N CYS A 19 -12.65 -4.43 8.18
CA CYS A 19 -11.44 -5.18 7.88
C CYS A 19 -10.23 -4.54 8.60
N CYS A 20 -9.28 -5.36 9.08
CA CYS A 20 -7.99 -4.86 9.55
C CYS A 20 -7.04 -4.72 8.36
N PHE A 21 -6.56 -3.51 8.09
CA PHE A 21 -5.62 -3.24 7.02
C PHE A 21 -4.26 -2.89 7.61
N VAL A 22 -3.24 -3.71 7.35
CA VAL A 22 -1.88 -3.51 7.85
C VAL A 22 -0.97 -3.22 6.67
N TRP A 23 -0.29 -2.08 6.71
CA TRP A 23 0.70 -1.71 5.71
C TRP A 23 2.13 -1.87 6.25
N LEU A 24 2.96 -2.59 5.51
CA LEU A 24 4.35 -2.86 5.83
C LEU A 24 5.26 -2.09 4.88
N GLN A 25 6.19 -1.34 5.46
CA GLN A 25 7.24 -0.64 4.74
C GLN A 25 8.62 -1.09 5.20
N ASN A 26 9.55 -1.21 4.24
CA ASN A 26 10.97 -1.44 4.49
C ASN A 26 11.23 -2.71 5.31
N ALA A 27 10.41 -3.74 5.18
CA ALA A 27 10.51 -4.93 6.02
C ALA A 27 11.79 -5.73 5.72
N VAL A 28 12.21 -5.77 4.45
CA VAL A 28 13.49 -6.36 4.03
C VAL A 28 14.66 -5.64 4.72
N PHE A 29 14.67 -4.30 4.67
CA PHE A 29 15.69 -3.49 5.34
C PHE A 29 15.74 -3.75 6.86
N MET A 30 14.58 -3.84 7.53
CA MET A 30 14.53 -4.13 8.96
C MET A 30 15.09 -5.53 9.29
N ALA A 31 14.84 -6.52 8.43
CA ALA A 31 15.39 -7.85 8.59
C ALA A 31 16.91 -7.88 8.41
N GLU A 32 17.44 -7.22 7.38
CA GLU A 32 18.88 -7.24 7.07
C GLU A 32 19.70 -6.39 8.03
N GLN A 33 19.30 -5.13 8.21
CA GLN A 33 20.10 -4.13 8.90
C GLN A 33 19.83 -4.12 10.40
N LEU A 34 18.58 -4.33 10.79
CA LEU A 34 18.16 -4.23 12.20
C LEU A 34 17.98 -5.61 12.85
N ARG A 35 18.03 -6.70 12.08
CA ARG A 35 17.76 -8.07 12.56
C ARG A 35 16.39 -8.19 13.23
N ILE A 36 15.42 -7.44 12.73
CA ILE A 36 14.02 -7.47 13.20
C ILE A 36 13.19 -8.22 12.16
N ASP A 37 12.59 -9.33 12.58
CA ASP A 37 11.63 -10.05 11.75
C ASP A 37 10.25 -9.39 11.89
N VAL A 38 9.98 -8.43 11.00
CA VAL A 38 8.72 -7.69 10.99
C VAL A 38 7.54 -8.61 10.68
N VAL A 39 7.74 -9.63 9.85
CA VAL A 39 6.69 -10.58 9.47
C VAL A 39 6.24 -11.37 10.69
N ASP A 40 7.18 -11.98 11.42
CA ASP A 40 6.86 -12.76 12.61
C ASP A 40 6.26 -11.88 13.72
N ALA A 41 6.77 -10.65 13.87
CA ALA A 41 6.24 -9.70 14.85
C ALA A 41 4.77 -9.31 14.55
N VAL A 42 4.44 -9.06 13.28
CA VAL A 42 3.08 -8.70 12.85
C VAL A 42 2.13 -9.89 13.00
N ILE A 43 2.56 -11.09 12.59
CA ILE A 43 1.76 -12.32 12.77
C ILE A 43 1.48 -12.55 14.25
N SER A 44 2.50 -12.43 15.11
CA SER A 44 2.35 -12.59 16.55
C SER A 44 1.38 -11.55 17.13
N ALA A 45 1.52 -10.28 16.75
CA ALA A 45 0.63 -9.22 17.23
C ALA A 45 -0.83 -9.42 16.79
N LEU A 46 -1.07 -9.89 15.56
CA LEU A 46 -2.41 -10.20 15.05
C LEU A 46 -3.03 -11.41 15.78
N ASN A 47 -2.21 -12.43 16.06
CA ASN A 47 -2.62 -13.60 16.83
C ASN A 47 -2.96 -13.24 18.28
N ASP A 48 -2.11 -12.43 18.93
CA ASP A 48 -2.30 -11.97 20.31
C ASP A 48 -3.55 -11.09 20.45
N ALA A 49 -3.86 -10.29 19.42
CA ALA A 49 -5.10 -9.54 19.34
C ALA A 49 -6.32 -10.45 19.06
N GLY A 50 -6.13 -11.67 18.55
CA GLY A 50 -7.20 -12.64 18.32
C GLY A 50 -7.85 -12.56 16.93
N TYR A 51 -7.18 -11.95 15.94
CA TYR A 51 -7.63 -11.92 14.55
C TYR A 51 -7.62 -13.30 13.89
N ASN A 52 -6.84 -14.25 14.40
CA ASN A 52 -6.80 -15.64 13.93
C ASN A 52 -8.04 -16.48 14.30
N ASN A 53 -8.79 -16.06 15.32
CA ASN A 53 -9.89 -16.84 15.90
C ASN A 53 -11.28 -16.34 15.48
N LYS A 54 -11.36 -15.23 14.74
CA LYS A 54 -12.61 -14.62 14.29
C LYS A 54 -12.74 -14.70 12.78
N THR A 55 -13.53 -15.65 12.28
CA THR A 55 -13.82 -15.83 10.85
C THR A 55 -14.59 -14.66 10.22
N ALA A 56 -15.17 -13.78 11.03
CA ALA A 56 -15.94 -12.63 10.56
C ALA A 56 -15.08 -11.39 10.24
N LEU A 57 -13.80 -11.37 10.62
CA LEU A 57 -12.91 -10.23 10.39
C LEU A 57 -11.89 -10.58 9.30
N GLU A 58 -11.98 -9.89 8.17
CA GLU A 58 -10.97 -9.96 7.13
C GLU A 58 -9.72 -9.17 7.58
N VAL A 59 -8.55 -9.72 7.30
CA VAL A 59 -7.26 -9.04 7.50
C VAL A 59 -6.57 -8.96 6.15
N MET A 60 -6.18 -7.74 5.79
CA MET A 60 -5.41 -7.45 4.58
C MET A 60 -4.01 -6.98 4.96
N ILE A 61 -2.99 -7.60 4.38
CA ILE A 61 -1.58 -7.21 4.53
C ILE A 61 -1.09 -6.61 3.23
N GLN A 62 -0.71 -5.33 3.27
CA GLN A 62 -0.14 -4.62 2.13
C GLN A 62 1.38 -4.50 2.25
N SER A 63 2.11 -4.78 1.18
CA SER A 63 3.54 -4.49 1.07
C SER A 63 3.94 -4.15 -0.36
N THR A 64 5.04 -3.39 -0.48
CA THR A 64 5.74 -3.14 -1.76
C THR A 64 6.70 -4.28 -2.10
N ASP A 65 7.08 -5.08 -1.11
CA ASP A 65 8.11 -6.11 -1.26
C ASP A 65 7.43 -7.47 -1.55
N SER A 66 7.62 -8.04 -2.74
CA SER A 66 7.02 -9.34 -3.10
C SER A 66 7.52 -10.46 -2.20
N SER A 67 8.77 -10.40 -1.77
CA SER A 67 9.41 -11.34 -0.84
C SER A 67 8.69 -11.41 0.52
N VAL A 68 8.18 -10.29 1.01
CA VAL A 68 7.40 -10.20 2.26
C VAL A 68 6.06 -10.89 2.09
N LEU A 69 5.35 -10.60 0.99
CA LEU A 69 4.04 -11.21 0.72
C LEU A 69 4.15 -12.72 0.52
N VAL A 70 5.19 -13.20 -0.16
CA VAL A 70 5.49 -14.65 -0.27
C VAL A 70 5.63 -15.28 1.12
N LYS A 71 6.37 -14.65 2.04
CA LYS A 71 6.52 -15.15 3.41
C LYS A 71 5.18 -15.16 4.17
N PHE A 72 4.37 -14.10 4.05
CA PHE A 72 3.02 -14.08 4.64
C PHE A 72 2.09 -15.16 4.06
N LYS A 73 2.15 -15.41 2.75
CA LYS A 73 1.35 -16.46 2.08
C LYS A 73 1.68 -17.86 2.60
N GLN A 74 2.95 -18.10 2.94
CA GLN A 74 3.39 -19.38 3.51
C GLN A 74 2.93 -19.57 4.96
N LEU A 75 2.82 -18.48 5.72
CA LEU A 75 2.58 -18.52 7.17
C LEU A 75 1.13 -18.25 7.58
N THR A 76 0.33 -17.63 6.71
CA THR A 76 -1.00 -17.10 7.04
C THR A 76 -2.01 -17.36 5.92
N LYS A 77 -3.29 -17.09 6.20
CA LYS A 77 -4.38 -17.09 5.21
C LYS A 77 -5.00 -15.69 5.06
N TYR A 78 -4.24 -14.66 5.41
CA TYR A 78 -4.68 -13.28 5.25
C TYR A 78 -4.70 -12.91 3.77
N LYS A 79 -5.54 -11.94 3.41
CA LYS A 79 -5.56 -11.40 2.07
C LYS A 79 -4.34 -10.53 1.84
N LEU A 80 -3.62 -10.73 0.76
CA LEU A 80 -2.34 -10.09 0.48
C LEU A 80 -2.49 -9.05 -0.63
N VAL A 81 -2.02 -7.84 -0.38
CA VAL A 81 -2.15 -6.70 -1.29
C VAL A 81 -0.75 -6.26 -1.74
N TYR A 82 -0.44 -6.43 -3.01
CA TYR A 82 0.79 -5.94 -3.60
C TYR A 82 0.66 -4.46 -3.98
N LYS A 83 1.50 -3.60 -3.40
CA LYS A 83 1.47 -2.17 -3.66
C LYS A 83 2.53 -1.82 -4.70
N ILE A 84 2.09 -1.38 -5.88
CA ILE A 84 2.98 -0.92 -6.94
C ILE A 84 3.23 0.57 -6.75
N ASP A 85 4.42 0.97 -6.32
CA ASP A 85 4.74 2.39 -6.09
C ASP A 85 5.02 3.20 -7.36
N GLU A 86 5.29 2.52 -8.48
CA GLU A 86 5.57 3.17 -9.75
C GLU A 86 4.29 3.43 -10.55
N VAL A 87 4.29 4.54 -11.29
CA VAL A 87 3.21 4.84 -12.24
C VAL A 87 3.45 4.02 -13.51
N VAL A 88 2.52 3.11 -13.79
CA VAL A 88 2.58 2.17 -14.92
C VAL A 88 1.27 2.23 -15.70
N GLY A 89 1.37 2.14 -17.03
CA GLY A 89 0.20 2.20 -17.92
C GLY A 89 -0.36 0.84 -18.32
N ASP A 90 0.47 -0.20 -18.22
CA ASP A 90 0.10 -1.58 -18.56
C ASP A 90 0.98 -2.59 -17.79
N ALA A 91 0.61 -3.86 -17.81
CA ALA A 91 1.37 -4.97 -17.26
C ALA A 91 1.41 -6.16 -18.23
N ILE A 92 2.59 -6.76 -18.44
CA ILE A 92 2.71 -7.94 -19.30
C ILE A 92 2.12 -9.20 -18.62
N ALA A 93 1.71 -10.19 -19.40
CA ALA A 93 1.05 -11.38 -18.84
C ALA A 93 1.93 -12.14 -17.82
N SER A 94 3.25 -12.14 -18.00
CA SER A 94 4.15 -12.79 -17.04
C SER A 94 4.22 -12.05 -15.70
N SER A 95 4.22 -10.71 -15.68
CA SER A 95 4.25 -9.96 -14.42
C SER A 95 2.94 -10.15 -13.65
N ILE A 96 1.79 -10.15 -14.33
CA ILE A 96 0.50 -10.43 -13.70
C ILE A 96 0.48 -11.84 -13.09
N LYS A 97 1.00 -12.83 -13.82
CA LYS A 97 1.11 -14.21 -13.33
C LYS A 97 2.03 -14.32 -12.11
N ASP A 98 3.14 -13.58 -12.11
CA ASP A 98 4.05 -13.56 -10.97
C ASP A 98 3.37 -12.93 -9.74
N ILE A 99 2.61 -11.84 -9.91
CA ILE A 99 1.82 -11.20 -8.84
C ILE A 99 0.78 -12.18 -8.25
N ASP A 100 -0.01 -12.83 -9.10
CA ASP A 100 -1.04 -13.82 -8.70
C ASP A 100 -0.45 -14.98 -7.86
N ALA A 101 0.83 -15.32 -8.10
CA ALA A 101 1.51 -16.34 -7.31
C ALA A 101 1.65 -15.97 -5.82
N PHE A 102 1.66 -14.68 -5.45
CA PHE A 102 1.91 -14.24 -4.06
C PHE A 102 0.92 -13.23 -3.49
N ALA A 103 0.05 -12.62 -4.29
CA ALA A 103 -0.93 -11.63 -3.84
C ALA A 103 -2.35 -11.99 -4.30
N ASP A 104 -3.36 -11.50 -3.57
CA ASP A 104 -4.77 -11.64 -3.91
C ASP A 104 -5.34 -10.33 -4.49
N ALA A 105 -4.63 -9.22 -4.29
CA ALA A 105 -5.02 -7.90 -4.75
C ALA A 105 -3.80 -7.02 -5.08
N VAL A 106 -4.02 -5.97 -5.85
CA VAL A 106 -3.03 -4.97 -6.23
C VAL A 106 -3.52 -3.59 -5.84
N ALA A 107 -2.68 -2.83 -5.15
CA ALA A 107 -2.87 -1.41 -4.93
C ALA A 107 -2.07 -0.62 -5.98
N LEU A 108 -2.77 0.22 -6.75
CA LEU A 108 -2.23 1.05 -7.82
C LEU A 108 -2.29 2.54 -7.46
N PRO A 109 -1.27 3.34 -7.84
CA PRO A 109 -1.35 4.76 -7.71
C PRO A 109 -2.44 5.28 -8.65
N LYS A 110 -3.16 6.31 -8.22
CA LYS A 110 -4.27 6.93 -8.97
C LYS A 110 -3.91 7.22 -10.43
N GLU A 111 -2.69 7.67 -10.66
CA GLU A 111 -2.13 8.03 -11.96
C GLU A 111 -1.92 6.84 -12.90
N SER A 112 -1.79 5.62 -12.37
CA SER A 112 -1.74 4.38 -13.17
C SER A 112 -3.11 3.95 -13.69
N ILE A 113 -4.19 4.56 -13.21
CA ILE A 113 -5.57 4.26 -13.61
C ILE A 113 -6.11 5.38 -14.48
N TYR A 114 -6.03 6.61 -14.00
CA TYR A 114 -6.30 7.82 -14.77
C TYR A 114 -4.97 8.49 -15.05
N ALA A 115 -4.48 8.41 -16.28
CA ALA A 115 -3.25 9.08 -16.66
C ALA A 115 -3.42 10.60 -16.52
N VAL A 116 -2.42 11.27 -15.94
CA VAL A 116 -2.45 12.71 -15.65
C VAL A 116 -1.33 13.44 -16.37
N ASN A 117 -1.65 14.57 -16.98
CA ASN A 117 -0.71 15.47 -17.62
C ASN A 117 -1.01 16.92 -17.25
N ASN A 118 -0.07 17.60 -16.60
CA ASN A 118 -0.25 18.96 -16.07
C ASN A 118 -1.58 19.15 -15.31
N LEU A 119 -1.92 18.20 -14.42
CA LEU A 119 -3.15 18.19 -13.62
C LEU A 119 -4.45 17.93 -14.40
N PHE A 120 -4.39 17.54 -15.67
CA PHE A 120 -5.55 17.09 -16.43
C PHE A 120 -5.49 15.58 -16.62
N THR A 121 -6.62 14.89 -16.44
CA THR A 121 -6.72 13.50 -16.88
C THR A 121 -6.61 13.44 -18.40
N THR A 122 -6.01 12.39 -18.94
CA THR A 122 -5.89 12.19 -20.39
C THR A 122 -6.68 10.98 -20.86
N GLU A 123 -6.48 9.84 -20.21
CA GLU A 123 -7.12 8.57 -20.56
C GLU A 123 -7.27 7.68 -19.33
N ILE A 124 -8.15 6.68 -19.44
CA ILE A 124 -8.23 5.57 -18.50
C ILE A 124 -7.34 4.45 -19.02
N THR A 125 -6.45 3.92 -18.19
CA THR A 125 -5.54 2.84 -18.59
C THR A 125 -6.29 1.51 -18.67
N GLY A 126 -5.74 0.58 -19.47
CA GLY A 126 -6.27 -0.79 -19.57
C GLY A 126 -5.89 -1.69 -18.39
N LEU A 127 -5.25 -1.15 -17.34
CA LEU A 127 -4.61 -1.94 -16.31
C LEU A 127 -5.60 -2.60 -15.35
N VAL A 128 -6.63 -1.86 -14.91
CA VAL A 128 -7.67 -2.36 -13.99
C VAL A 128 -8.38 -3.61 -14.54
N PRO A 129 -9.01 -3.58 -15.73
CA PRO A 129 -9.70 -4.76 -16.26
C PRO A 129 -8.75 -5.93 -16.53
N LYS A 130 -7.48 -5.66 -16.85
CA LYS A 130 -6.47 -6.70 -17.10
C LYS A 130 -6.08 -7.45 -15.84
N LEU A 131 -5.92 -6.74 -14.71
CA LEU A 131 -5.65 -7.34 -13.41
C LEU A 131 -6.88 -8.11 -12.87
N GLN A 132 -8.06 -7.51 -12.97
CA GLN A 132 -9.32 -8.16 -12.55
C GLN A 132 -9.60 -9.43 -13.36
N ALA A 133 -9.31 -9.43 -14.67
CA ALA A 133 -9.45 -10.64 -15.51
C ALA A 133 -8.50 -11.78 -15.08
N ALA A 134 -7.42 -11.47 -14.37
CA ALA A 134 -6.53 -12.46 -13.78
C ALA A 134 -6.95 -12.91 -12.37
N GLY A 135 -8.04 -12.36 -11.83
CA GLY A 135 -8.55 -12.69 -10.50
C GLY A 135 -7.95 -11.87 -9.35
N LEU A 136 -7.23 -10.78 -9.67
CA LEU A 136 -6.67 -9.86 -8.68
C LEU A 136 -7.64 -8.70 -8.44
N ASP A 137 -8.00 -8.48 -7.18
CA ASP A 137 -8.76 -7.27 -6.82
C ASP A 137 -7.87 -6.03 -6.98
N VAL A 138 -8.44 -4.91 -7.43
CA VAL A 138 -7.70 -3.67 -7.70
C VAL A 138 -8.14 -2.56 -6.75
N TYR A 139 -7.17 -1.99 -6.02
CA TYR A 139 -7.37 -0.85 -5.15
C TYR A 139 -6.66 0.40 -5.69
N ALA A 140 -7.35 1.54 -5.73
CA ALA A 140 -6.72 2.83 -6.06
C ALA A 140 -6.18 3.52 -4.79
N TYR A 141 -4.96 4.05 -4.83
CA TYR A 141 -4.36 4.78 -3.69
C TYR A 141 -3.54 6.02 -4.11
N VAL A 142 -3.34 7.02 -3.25
CA VAL A 142 -4.15 7.36 -2.07
C VAL A 142 -5.12 8.46 -2.46
N LEU A 143 -6.41 8.26 -2.20
CA LEU A 143 -7.41 9.32 -2.39
C LEU A 143 -7.38 10.29 -1.23
N GLN A 144 -7.37 11.57 -1.56
CA GLN A 144 -7.18 12.71 -0.66
C GLN A 144 -8.29 13.73 -0.91
N ASN A 145 -8.72 14.43 0.14
CA ASN A 145 -9.79 15.43 0.00
C ASN A 145 -9.24 16.80 -0.44
N GLU A 146 -7.94 17.01 -0.25
CA GLU A 146 -7.25 18.26 -0.49
C GLU A 146 -7.37 18.66 -1.96
N PHE A 147 -7.82 19.89 -2.22
CA PHE A 147 -8.07 20.44 -3.55
C PHE A 147 -6.92 20.26 -4.55
N VAL A 148 -5.67 20.26 -4.07
CA VAL A 148 -4.47 20.14 -4.92
C VAL A 148 -4.10 18.70 -5.27
N SER A 149 -4.81 17.71 -4.71
CA SER A 149 -4.51 16.29 -4.87
C SER A 149 -5.25 15.63 -6.04
N GLN A 150 -6.26 16.32 -6.61
CA GLN A 150 -7.08 15.82 -7.71
C GLN A 150 -6.77 16.55 -9.02
N PRO A 151 -6.80 15.84 -10.16
CA PRO A 151 -6.88 16.47 -11.48
C PRO A 151 -8.08 17.42 -11.61
N TRP A 152 -7.94 18.43 -12.46
CA TRP A 152 -8.96 19.44 -12.74
C TRP A 152 -10.28 18.85 -13.24
N ASP A 153 -10.22 17.73 -13.95
CA ASP A 153 -11.38 17.02 -14.46
C ASP A 153 -12.35 16.65 -13.34
N PHE A 154 -11.84 16.33 -12.14
CA PHE A 154 -12.66 15.99 -10.98
C PHE A 154 -13.24 17.19 -10.24
N LEU A 155 -13.09 18.41 -10.80
CA LEU A 155 -13.65 19.66 -10.28
C LEU A 155 -13.25 19.94 -8.82
N SER A 156 -12.12 19.37 -8.41
CA SER A 156 -11.62 19.40 -7.03
C SER A 156 -12.64 18.92 -5.97
N ASP A 157 -13.55 18.02 -6.37
CA ASP A 157 -14.50 17.36 -5.47
C ASP A 157 -14.08 15.89 -5.25
N ALA A 158 -13.75 15.56 -4.00
CA ALA A 158 -13.32 14.22 -3.62
C ALA A 158 -14.40 13.13 -3.82
N THR A 159 -15.69 13.51 -3.78
CA THR A 159 -16.80 12.59 -4.07
C THR A 159 -16.84 12.25 -5.56
N VAL A 160 -16.58 13.25 -6.40
CA VAL A 160 -16.51 13.12 -7.85
C VAL A 160 -15.30 12.28 -8.24
N GLU A 161 -14.15 12.51 -7.62
CA GLU A 161 -12.96 11.66 -7.76
C GLU A 161 -13.29 10.20 -7.40
N ILE A 162 -13.85 9.95 -6.21
CA ILE A 162 -14.26 8.59 -5.81
C ILE A 162 -15.21 7.96 -6.84
N ASN A 163 -16.18 8.71 -7.37
CA ASN A 163 -17.10 8.21 -8.39
C ASN A 163 -16.38 7.83 -9.69
N ALA A 164 -15.35 8.59 -10.09
CA ALA A 164 -14.53 8.27 -11.25
C ALA A 164 -13.82 6.92 -11.07
N TYR A 165 -13.14 6.70 -9.94
CA TYR A 165 -12.46 5.42 -9.70
C TYR A 165 -13.44 4.24 -9.53
N VAL A 166 -14.51 4.41 -8.76
CA VAL A 166 -15.43 3.30 -8.42
C VAL A 166 -16.39 2.97 -9.56
N ALA A 167 -16.93 3.97 -10.27
CA ALA A 167 -17.94 3.76 -11.32
C ALA A 167 -17.42 3.99 -12.75
N GLY A 168 -16.31 4.71 -12.91
CA GLY A 168 -15.67 4.93 -14.21
C GLY A 168 -14.60 3.88 -14.51
N ALA A 169 -13.62 3.73 -13.62
CA ALA A 169 -12.57 2.72 -13.75
C ALA A 169 -12.92 1.36 -13.13
N GLU A 170 -14.04 1.27 -12.39
CA GLU A 170 -14.57 0.03 -11.80
C GLU A 170 -13.58 -0.70 -10.89
N VAL A 171 -12.80 0.05 -10.10
CA VAL A 171 -11.91 -0.54 -9.08
C VAL A 171 -12.69 -1.24 -7.97
N ASP A 172 -12.13 -2.30 -7.40
CA ASP A 172 -12.74 -3.09 -6.32
C ASP A 172 -12.73 -2.37 -4.97
N GLY A 173 -11.84 -1.39 -4.80
CA GLY A 173 -11.90 -0.49 -3.65
C GLY A 173 -10.93 0.69 -3.74
N ILE A 174 -10.94 1.50 -2.69
CA ILE A 174 -10.12 2.71 -2.58
C ILE A 174 -9.40 2.76 -1.23
N ILE A 175 -8.15 3.22 -1.25
CA ILE A 175 -7.36 3.54 -0.07
C ILE A 175 -7.36 5.07 0.07
N THR A 176 -7.90 5.58 1.18
CA THR A 176 -8.05 7.03 1.39
C THR A 176 -7.63 7.46 2.80
N GLN A 177 -7.09 8.67 2.90
CA GLN A 177 -6.86 9.34 4.18
C GLN A 177 -8.14 9.93 4.80
N PHE A 178 -9.25 9.97 4.04
CA PHE A 178 -10.50 10.59 4.42
C PHE A 178 -11.66 9.59 4.43
N PRO A 179 -11.67 8.64 5.38
CA PRO A 179 -12.67 7.57 5.39
C PRO A 179 -14.10 8.07 5.57
N GLY A 180 -14.29 9.25 6.18
CA GLY A 180 -15.59 9.91 6.26
C GLY A 180 -16.18 10.24 4.88
N THR A 181 -15.34 10.64 3.91
CA THR A 181 -15.75 10.92 2.52
C THR A 181 -16.18 9.63 1.83
N ALA A 182 -15.35 8.59 1.87
CA ALA A 182 -15.68 7.29 1.28
C ALA A 182 -16.97 6.70 1.89
N SER A 183 -17.12 6.80 3.21
CA SER A 183 -18.32 6.35 3.93
C SER A 183 -19.57 7.11 3.51
N ARG A 184 -19.47 8.43 3.29
CA ARG A 184 -20.57 9.24 2.76
C ARG A 184 -20.91 8.83 1.32
N TYR A 185 -19.91 8.65 0.46
CA TYR A 185 -20.10 8.21 -0.92
C TYR A 185 -20.81 6.85 -0.97
N LYS A 186 -20.36 5.85 -0.21
CA LYS A 186 -20.96 4.51 -0.18
C LYS A 186 -22.40 4.51 0.32
N ARG A 187 -22.73 5.39 1.28
CA ARG A 187 -24.12 5.56 1.78
C ARG A 187 -25.01 6.37 0.82
N ASN A 188 -24.47 6.95 -0.24
CA ASN A 188 -25.25 7.74 -1.19
C ASN A 188 -26.30 6.87 -1.87
N SER A 189 -27.57 7.24 -1.70
CA SER A 189 -28.71 6.55 -2.30
C SER A 189 -28.74 6.67 -3.83
N CYS A 190 -28.15 7.73 -4.39
CA CYS A 190 -28.09 7.94 -5.84
C CYS A 190 -27.27 6.86 -6.56
N ALA A 191 -26.26 6.28 -5.89
CA ALA A 191 -25.46 5.19 -6.46
C ALA A 191 -26.32 3.93 -6.76
N LYS A 192 -27.43 3.75 -6.03
CA LYS A 192 -28.34 2.60 -6.17
C LYS A 192 -29.36 2.76 -7.30
N LEU A 193 -29.41 3.92 -7.96
CA LEU A 193 -30.44 4.24 -8.94
C LEU A 193 -30.21 3.62 -10.33
N GLN A 194 -29.14 2.83 -10.53
CA GLN A 194 -28.81 2.16 -11.81
C GLN A 194 -28.96 3.12 -13.02
N SER A 195 -29.92 2.88 -13.90
CA SER A 195 -30.19 3.70 -15.10
C SER A 195 -30.85 5.06 -14.82
N LYS A 196 -31.31 5.31 -13.59
CA LYS A 196 -31.89 6.59 -13.14
C LYS A 196 -30.89 7.44 -12.36
N LYS A 197 -29.58 7.16 -12.49
CA LYS A 197 -28.54 7.99 -11.89
C LYS A 197 -28.64 9.42 -12.45
N PRO A 198 -28.64 10.45 -11.58
CA PRO A 198 -28.61 11.83 -12.03
C PRO A 198 -27.26 12.15 -12.69
N ASN A 199 -27.22 13.17 -13.54
CA ASN A 199 -26.02 13.52 -14.33
C ASN A 199 -24.76 13.72 -13.47
N TYR A 200 -24.91 14.25 -12.25
CA TYR A 200 -23.78 14.46 -11.32
C TYR A 200 -23.22 13.16 -10.70
N MET A 201 -23.88 12.02 -10.90
CA MET A 201 -23.40 10.69 -10.49
C MET A 201 -22.83 9.89 -11.66
N LEU A 202 -22.83 10.44 -12.88
CA LEU A 202 -22.11 9.82 -13.98
C LEU A 202 -20.60 10.03 -13.78
N PRO A 203 -19.77 9.01 -14.03
CA PRO A 203 -18.32 9.19 -13.98
C PRO A 203 -17.90 10.21 -15.04
N ILE A 204 -16.86 10.98 -14.73
CA ILE A 204 -16.29 11.92 -15.69
C ILE A 204 -15.51 11.14 -16.74
N GLU A 205 -15.61 11.60 -17.99
CA GLU A 205 -14.82 11.10 -19.09
C GLU A 205 -13.38 11.62 -18.98
N ALA A 206 -12.41 10.71 -18.96
CA ALA A 206 -11.00 11.08 -18.95
C ALA A 206 -10.65 11.92 -20.18
N GLY A 207 -9.89 13.00 -19.99
CA GLY A 207 -9.53 13.91 -21.07
C GLY A 207 -10.65 14.86 -21.53
N GLY A 208 -11.82 14.84 -20.89
CA GLY A 208 -12.97 15.66 -21.31
C GLY A 208 -12.73 17.17 -21.30
N LEU A 209 -11.77 17.65 -20.49
CA LEU A 209 -11.40 19.08 -20.46
C LEU A 209 -10.39 19.49 -21.53
N LEU A 210 -9.58 18.56 -22.07
CA LEU A 210 -8.51 18.88 -23.01
C LEU A 210 -9.01 19.53 -24.32
N PRO A 211 -10.12 19.07 -24.94
CA PRO A 211 -10.67 19.70 -26.15
C PRO A 211 -11.21 21.12 -25.93
N LEU A 212 -11.49 21.50 -24.68
CA LEU A 212 -12.00 22.84 -24.34
C LEU A 212 -10.88 23.88 -24.21
N MET A 213 -9.62 23.45 -24.14
CA MET A 213 -8.46 24.32 -24.02
C MET A 213 -8.08 24.92 -25.38
N ALA A 214 -7.59 26.16 -25.37
CA ALA A 214 -6.94 26.73 -26.55
C ALA A 214 -5.72 25.88 -26.92
N PRO A 215 -5.43 25.66 -28.23
CA PRO A 215 -4.32 24.78 -28.64
C PRO A 215 -2.95 25.14 -28.03
N VAL A 216 -2.69 26.43 -27.81
CA VAL A 216 -1.45 26.92 -27.19
C VAL A 216 -1.37 26.67 -25.67
N ALA A 217 -2.50 26.39 -25.04
CA ALA A 217 -2.60 26.11 -23.61
C ALA A 217 -2.68 24.61 -23.30
N GLN A 218 -2.87 23.76 -24.32
CA GLN A 218 -2.88 22.31 -24.13
C GLN A 218 -1.54 21.83 -23.61
N PRO A 219 -1.54 20.85 -22.68
CA PRO A 219 -0.30 20.28 -22.19
C PRO A 219 0.44 19.56 -23.35
N PRO A 220 1.78 19.50 -23.31
CA PRO A 220 2.54 18.74 -24.28
C PRO A 220 2.13 17.27 -24.26
N ALA A 221 2.29 16.55 -25.37
CA ALA A 221 2.00 15.11 -25.39
C ALA A 221 2.79 14.38 -24.29
N LEU A 222 2.10 13.55 -23.51
CA LEU A 222 2.72 12.75 -22.45
C LEU A 222 3.60 11.66 -23.07
N ALA A 223 4.73 11.37 -22.43
CA ALA A 223 5.52 10.20 -22.80
C ALA A 223 4.70 8.92 -22.54
N PRO A 224 4.92 7.84 -23.32
CA PRO A 224 4.29 6.55 -23.03
C PRO A 224 4.59 6.12 -21.59
N MET A 225 3.55 5.71 -20.86
CA MET A 225 3.72 5.21 -19.50
C MET A 225 4.52 3.90 -19.51
N PRO A 226 5.36 3.66 -18.48
CA PRO A 226 6.07 2.40 -18.32
C PRO A 226 5.11 1.21 -18.27
N VAL A 227 5.60 0.05 -18.69
CA VAL A 227 4.89 -1.23 -18.60
C VAL A 227 5.54 -2.07 -17.51
N LEU A 228 4.74 -2.62 -16.61
CA LEU A 228 5.20 -3.47 -15.52
C LEU A 228 5.68 -4.82 -16.06
N ASN A 229 6.98 -5.11 -15.89
CA ASN A 229 7.62 -6.33 -16.35
C ASN A 229 7.87 -7.33 -15.21
N ALA A 230 8.21 -8.57 -15.55
CA ALA A 230 8.46 -9.63 -14.55
C ALA A 230 9.65 -9.31 -13.63
N THR A 231 10.67 -8.61 -14.15
CA THR A 231 11.84 -8.17 -13.38
C THR A 231 11.51 -7.16 -12.31
N ASP A 232 10.39 -6.44 -12.46
CA ASP A 232 9.96 -5.37 -11.57
C ASP A 232 9.14 -5.93 -10.39
N VAL A 233 8.76 -7.20 -10.48
CA VAL A 233 7.89 -7.89 -9.51
C VAL A 233 8.69 -8.92 -8.70
N VAL A 234 9.58 -9.68 -9.35
CA VAL A 234 10.28 -10.80 -8.72
C VAL A 234 11.48 -10.32 -7.92
N GLU A 235 11.42 -10.53 -6.61
CA GLU A 235 12.50 -10.19 -5.67
C GLU A 235 13.25 -11.43 -5.16
N PRO A 236 14.47 -11.25 -4.62
CA PRO A 236 15.13 -12.28 -3.83
C PRO A 236 14.28 -12.74 -2.63
N PRO A 237 14.47 -13.96 -2.13
CA PRO A 237 13.75 -14.45 -0.95
C PRO A 237 13.95 -13.56 0.28
N PHE A 238 12.92 -13.47 1.14
CA PHE A 238 12.98 -12.66 2.35
C PHE A 238 14.16 -13.10 3.26
N PRO A 239 14.93 -12.17 3.82
CA PRO A 239 16.10 -12.48 4.62
C PRO A 239 15.80 -13.35 5.85
N HIS A 240 16.71 -14.29 6.15
CA HIS A 240 16.64 -15.06 7.39
C HIS A 240 17.12 -14.23 8.58
N VAL A 241 16.23 -13.99 9.54
CA VAL A 241 16.57 -13.35 10.82
C VAL A 241 16.78 -14.42 11.88
N THR A 242 18.03 -14.65 12.29
CA THR A 242 18.34 -15.49 13.45
C THR A 242 18.35 -14.62 14.71
N THR A 243 17.42 -14.88 15.63
CA THR A 243 17.54 -14.35 17.00
C THR A 243 18.74 -14.99 17.68
N PRO A 244 19.66 -14.23 18.30
CA PRO A 244 20.71 -14.84 19.11
C PRO A 244 20.05 -15.65 20.23
N LYS A 245 20.26 -16.97 20.23
CA LYS A 245 19.96 -17.80 21.40
C LYS A 245 20.69 -17.17 22.58
N SER A 246 19.97 -16.88 23.67
CA SER A 246 20.59 -16.73 24.99
C SER A 246 21.32 -18.04 25.27
N SER A 247 22.62 -18.07 25.01
CA SER A 247 23.47 -19.17 25.44
C SER A 247 23.55 -19.08 26.95
N GLY A 248 22.83 -20.01 27.60
CA GLY A 248 22.98 -20.27 29.02
C GLY A 248 24.45 -20.46 29.40
N GLY A 249 24.76 -19.97 30.60
CA GLY A 249 26.03 -19.99 31.31
C GLY A 249 27.19 -20.75 30.66
N ALA A 250 28.18 -19.98 30.21
CA ALA A 250 29.57 -20.43 30.19
C ALA A 250 30.41 -19.37 30.90
N GLU A 251 31.06 -19.83 31.96
CA GLU A 251 31.87 -19.11 32.93
C GLU A 251 33.05 -18.39 32.25
N ALA A 252 33.23 -17.10 32.58
CA ALA A 252 34.31 -16.29 32.06
C ALA A 252 35.65 -16.66 32.71
N PRO A 253 36.76 -16.84 31.97
CA PRO A 253 38.09 -16.92 32.56
C PRO A 253 38.58 -15.54 33.03
N PRO A 254 39.44 -15.48 34.06
CA PRO A 254 39.81 -14.24 34.76
C PRO A 254 40.76 -13.33 33.95
N PRO A 255 40.88 -12.04 34.32
CA PRO A 255 41.53 -11.02 33.51
C PRO A 255 43.06 -11.03 33.65
N THR A 256 43.78 -11.01 32.53
CA THR A 256 45.23 -10.77 32.51
C THR A 256 45.52 -9.28 32.29
N ALA A 257 46.44 -8.73 33.09
CA ALA A 257 46.82 -7.33 33.18
C ALA A 257 47.44 -6.73 31.89
N PRO A 258 47.45 -5.39 31.70
CA PRO A 258 47.68 -4.74 30.41
C PRO A 258 49.14 -4.35 30.16
N PRO A 259 49.59 -4.27 28.90
CA PRO A 259 50.74 -3.45 28.53
C PRO A 259 50.33 -2.20 27.71
N LYS A 260 50.62 -1.05 28.33
CA LYS A 260 51.01 0.29 27.83
C LYS A 260 50.76 0.64 26.34
N ALA A 261 50.01 1.74 26.15
CA ALA A 261 50.08 2.62 24.98
C ALA A 261 51.40 3.43 24.98
N PRO A 262 51.91 3.86 23.81
CA PRO A 262 51.57 5.18 23.24
C PRO A 262 51.38 5.09 21.70
N SER A 263 50.87 6.04 20.90
CA SER A 263 50.48 7.45 20.97
C SER A 263 49.73 7.79 19.68
N SER A 264 48.87 8.81 19.74
CA SER A 264 48.58 9.79 18.67
C SER A 264 47.87 9.31 17.39
N GLY A 265 46.62 9.76 17.22
CA GLY A 265 45.85 9.64 15.98
C GLY A 265 44.40 10.08 16.17
N GLN A 266 44.20 11.36 16.49
CA GLN A 266 42.92 11.99 16.74
C GLN A 266 42.08 12.05 15.46
N ARG A 267 40.97 11.30 15.40
CA ARG A 267 39.82 11.64 14.54
C ARG A 267 38.53 11.42 15.33
N GLN A 268 37.88 12.55 15.62
CA GLN A 268 36.59 12.62 16.28
C GLN A 268 35.54 11.88 15.43
N ILE A 269 34.87 10.90 16.03
CA ILE A 269 33.59 10.40 15.52
C ILE A 269 32.52 11.05 16.38
N ALA A 270 31.86 12.06 15.82
CA ALA A 270 30.64 12.61 16.38
C ALA A 270 29.49 11.68 15.98
N SER A 271 29.13 10.78 16.87
CA SER A 271 27.87 10.04 16.85
C SER A 271 26.73 10.99 17.18
N LEU A 272 25.73 11.18 16.32
CA LEU A 272 24.36 11.60 16.67
C LEU A 272 23.52 11.78 15.41
N PHE A 273 22.84 10.72 14.95
CA PHE A 273 21.49 10.83 14.38
C PHE A 273 20.77 9.50 14.64
N LEU A 274 20.01 9.47 15.74
CA LEU A 274 18.95 8.49 15.97
C LEU A 274 17.87 8.71 14.90
N ALA A 275 17.90 7.93 13.83
CA ALA A 275 16.74 7.75 12.97
C ALA A 275 15.84 6.71 13.63
N LEU A 276 14.73 7.17 14.25
CA LEU A 276 13.64 6.27 14.60
C LEU A 276 13.00 5.74 13.30
N PRO A 277 12.87 4.42 13.08
CA PRO A 277 11.94 3.93 12.10
C PRO A 277 10.53 4.08 12.69
N LEU A 278 9.77 5.07 12.20
CA LEU A 278 8.33 5.09 12.42
C LEU A 278 7.72 3.87 11.72
N VAL A 279 7.30 2.88 12.51
CA VAL A 279 6.29 1.91 12.05
C VAL A 279 4.97 2.64 12.08
N MET A 280 4.58 3.25 10.96
CA MET A 280 3.22 3.80 10.81
C MET A 280 2.26 2.63 10.62
N LEU A 281 1.69 2.13 11.72
CA LEU A 281 0.52 1.27 11.65
C LEU A 281 -0.71 2.16 11.38
N SER A 282 -0.88 2.58 10.14
CA SER A 282 -2.06 3.30 9.70
C SER A 282 -3.21 2.31 9.51
N VAL A 283 -4.16 2.29 10.46
CA VAL A 283 -5.48 1.68 10.24
C VAL A 283 -6.24 2.55 9.25
N VAL A 284 -6.01 2.30 7.95
CA VAL A 284 -6.80 2.91 6.89
C VAL A 284 -8.11 2.14 6.83
N HIS A 285 -9.23 2.85 7.02
CA HIS A 285 -10.54 2.23 6.91
C HIS A 285 -10.82 1.99 5.43
N LEU A 286 -10.69 0.75 4.97
CA LEU A 286 -11.32 0.32 3.73
C LEU A 286 -12.79 0.03 4.03
N LEU A 287 -13.68 0.79 3.39
CA LEU A 287 -15.09 0.42 3.27
C LEU A 287 -15.23 -0.36 1.97
N VAL A 288 -15.23 -1.70 2.06
CA VAL A 288 -15.66 -2.61 0.99
C VAL A 288 -17.17 -2.52 0.86
#